data_AF-A0A246FTA2-F1
#
_entry.id   AF-A0A246FTA2-F1
#
_cell.length_a   1.000
_cell.length_b   1.000
_cell.length_c   1.000
_cell.angle_alpha   90.00
_cell.angle_beta   90.00
_cell.angle_gamma   90.00
#
_symmetry.space_group_name_H-M   'P 1'
#
loop_
_entity.id
_entity.type
_entity.pdbx_description
1 polymer ?
#
loop_
_entity_poly.entity_id
_entity_poly.type
_entity_poly.pdbx_seq_one_letter_code
_entity_poly.pdbx_strand_id
1 'polypeptide(L)' 'MQVLYASNSLDSDESCTGLSMVFADWRFKLQVSNPLSVCLCVESRGDSHFMQIKTAELLANISCTEERP' A
#
# COMPACT_ATOMS: atom_id res chain seq x y z
N MET A 1 2.49 15.93 -5.29
CA MET A 1 2.34 14.56 -4.77
C MET A 1 2.34 14.63 -3.26
N GLN A 2 1.21 14.37 -2.61
CA GLN A 2 1.12 14.38 -1.14
C GLN A 2 1.66 13.06 -0.62
N VAL A 3 2.74 13.12 0.16
CA VAL A 3 3.42 11.94 0.68
C VAL A 3 2.76 11.52 1.98
N LEU A 4 1.59 10.86 1.88
CA LEU A 4 0.73 10.53 3.03
C LEU A 4 1.35 9.55 4.02
N TYR A 5 2.37 8.79 3.61
CA TYR A 5 2.92 7.68 4.40
C TYR A 5 4.42 7.81 4.73
N ALA A 6 5.15 8.76 4.14
CA ALA A 6 6.60 8.87 4.37
C ALA A 6 6.98 9.26 5.80
N SER A 7 6.12 9.96 6.52
CA SER A 7 6.40 10.39 7.90
C SER A 7 6.39 9.24 8.91
N ASN A 8 5.70 8.13 8.60
CA ASN A 8 5.54 6.97 9.48
C ASN A 8 6.17 5.69 8.91
N SER A 9 6.69 5.75 7.67
CA SER A 9 7.36 4.63 7.03
C SER A 9 8.78 4.49 7.59
N LEU A 10 9.12 3.29 8.05
CA LEU A 10 10.46 2.90 8.46
C LEU A 10 11.36 2.65 7.23
N ASP A 11 10.77 2.20 6.14
CA ASP A 11 11.46 1.91 4.89
C ASP A 11 10.46 1.98 3.74
N SER A 12 10.82 2.72 2.69
CA SER A 12 10.01 2.84 1.47
C SER A 12 10.90 2.52 0.27
N ASP A 13 10.59 1.42 -0.40
CA ASP A 13 11.23 1.04 -1.66
C ASP A 13 10.26 1.32 -2.81
N GLU A 14 10.61 2.31 -3.63
CA GLU A 14 9.91 2.63 -4.88
C GLU A 14 10.74 2.06 -6.03
N SER A 15 10.62 0.74 -6.24
CA SER A 15 11.21 0.07 -7.38
C SER A 15 10.37 0.33 -8.64
N CYS A 16 10.99 0.30 -9.83
CA CYS A 16 10.37 0.60 -11.12
C CYS A 16 9.10 -0.23 -11.49
N THR A 17 8.74 -1.25 -10.69
CA THR A 17 7.58 -2.13 -10.90
C THR A 17 6.62 -2.20 -9.70
N GLY A 18 6.90 -1.50 -8.60
CA GLY A 18 6.05 -1.55 -7.40
C GLY A 18 6.51 -0.68 -6.24
N LEU A 19 5.57 -0.42 -5.33
CA LEU A 19 5.73 0.34 -4.11
C LEU A 19 5.70 -0.61 -2.91
N SER A 20 6.76 -0.60 -2.10
CA SER A 20 6.80 -1.33 -0.83
C SER A 20 6.98 -0.35 0.32
N MET A 21 6.14 -0.43 1.35
CA MET A 21 6.25 0.41 2.54
C MET A 21 6.19 -0.44 3.81
N VAL A 22 7.17 -0.23 4.69
CA VAL A 22 7.31 -0.94 5.96
C VAL A 22 7.03 0.03 7.10
N PHE A 23 6.10 -0.33 7.98
CA PHE A 23 5.78 0.41 9.20
C PHE A 23 6.15 -0.44 10.42
N ALA A 24 6.06 0.15 11.63
CA ALA A 24 6.43 -0.54 12.86
C ALA A 24 5.60 -1.81 13.11
N ASP A 25 4.31 -1.78 12.81
CA ASP A 25 3.36 -2.85 13.16
C ASP A 25 2.90 -3.68 11.95
N TRP A 26 3.16 -3.19 10.74
CA TRP A 26 2.68 -3.80 9.50
C TRP A 26 3.50 -3.33 8.30
N ARG A 27 3.36 -4.01 7.17
CA ARG A 27 3.96 -3.61 5.91
C ARG A 27 3.00 -3.91 4.77
N PHE A 28 3.18 -3.24 3.65
CA PHE A 28 2.49 -3.61 2.44
C PHE A 28 3.38 -3.46 1.20
N LYS A 29 3.03 -4.24 0.18
CA LYS A 29 3.65 -4.22 -1.13
C LYS A 29 2.57 -4.14 -2.19
N LEU A 30 2.63 -3.10 -3.01
CA LEU A 30 1.81 -2.90 -4.19
C LEU A 30 2.68 -3.09 -5.43
N GLN A 31 2.37 -4.08 -6.27
CA GLN A 31 3.13 -4.37 -7.48
C GLN A 31 2.20 -4.46 -8.67
N VAL A 32 2.63 -3.91 -9.81
CA VAL A 32 1.94 -4.15 -11.10
C VAL A 32 2.34 -5.54 -11.57
N SER A 33 1.44 -6.52 -11.42
CA SER A 33 1.73 -7.90 -11.78
C SER A 33 1.61 -8.13 -13.29
N ASN A 34 0.69 -7.44 -13.94
CA ASN A 34 0.53 -7.41 -15.39
C ASN A 34 -0.12 -6.07 -15.78
N PRO A 35 -0.12 -5.65 -17.07
CA PRO A 35 -0.64 -4.35 -17.47
C PRO A 35 -2.15 -4.15 -17.20
N LEU A 36 -2.85 -5.20 -16.75
CA LEU A 36 -4.28 -5.19 -16.48
C LEU A 36 -4.62 -5.41 -15.00
N SER A 37 -3.64 -5.64 -14.13
CA SER A 37 -3.87 -5.94 -12.72
C SER A 37 -2.70 -5.59 -11.84
N VAL A 38 -3.06 -5.14 -10.63
CA VAL A 38 -2.13 -4.84 -9.55
C VAL A 38 -2.35 -5.85 -8.43
N CYS A 39 -1.26 -6.26 -7.77
CA CYS A 39 -1.29 -7.12 -6.61
C CYS A 39 -0.93 -6.29 -5.37
N LEU A 40 -1.78 -6.37 -4.35
CA LEU A 40 -1.56 -5.75 -3.05
C LEU A 40 -1.38 -6.84 -1.99
N CYS A 41 -0.19 -6.92 -1.41
CA CYS A 41 0.10 -7.77 -0.26
C CYS A 41 0.17 -6.89 0.99
N VAL A 42 -0.61 -7.22 2.02
CA VAL A 42 -0.61 -6.53 3.32
C VAL A 42 -0.27 -7.56 4.39
N GLU A 43 0.72 -7.28 5.23
CA GLU A 43 1.16 -8.16 6.30
C GLU A 43 1.16 -7.39 7.62
N SER A 44 0.58 -7.97 8.67
CA SER A 44 0.59 -7.43 10.04
C SER A 44 1.27 -8.42 11.00
N ARG A 45 1.61 -7.97 12.22
CA ARG A 45 2.20 -8.82 13.28
C ARG A 45 1.16 -9.74 13.97
N GLY A 46 0.40 -10.50 13.19
CA GLY A 46 -0.60 -11.44 13.68
C GLY A 46 -1.97 -10.84 13.99
N ASP A 47 -2.19 -9.56 13.66
CA ASP A 47 -3.49 -8.89 13.80
C ASP A 47 -4.24 -8.88 12.45
N SER A 48 -5.07 -9.90 12.26
CA SER A 48 -5.86 -10.07 11.03
C SER A 48 -6.91 -8.99 10.83
N HIS A 49 -7.47 -8.45 11.92
CA HIS A 49 -8.49 -7.41 11.85
C HIS A 49 -7.87 -6.08 11.42
N PHE A 50 -6.73 -5.73 12.02
CA PHE A 50 -5.93 -4.57 11.61
C PHE A 50 -5.48 -4.67 10.14
N MET A 51 -5.04 -5.86 9.71
CA MET A 51 -4.67 -6.12 8.32
C MET A 51 -5.85 -5.85 7.36
N GLN A 52 -7.07 -6.30 7.70
CA GLN A 52 -8.26 -6.08 6.87
C GLN A 52 -8.64 -4.61 6.78
N ILE A 53 -8.60 -3.88 7.90
CA ILE A 53 -8.86 -2.43 7.93
C ILE A 53 -7.87 -1.70 7.03
N LYS A 54 -6.57 -2.00 7.16
CA LYS A 54 -5.54 -1.38 6.32
C LYS A 54 -5.65 -1.76 4.86
N THR A 55 -6.06 -2.99 4.55
CA THR A 55 -6.34 -3.41 3.18
C THR A 55 -7.48 -2.61 2.58
N ALA A 56 -8.59 -2.44 3.32
CA ALA A 56 -9.72 -1.64 2.86
C ALA A 56 -9.36 -0.16 2.67
N GLU A 57 -8.58 0.42 3.60
CA GLU A 57 -8.05 1.79 3.50
C GLU A 57 -7.21 1.97 2.24
N LEU A 58 -6.27 1.05 1.97
CA LEU A 58 -5.40 1.11 0.78
C LEU A 58 -6.19 0.94 -0.51
N LEU A 59 -7.12 -0.03 -0.57
CA LEU A 59 -7.98 -0.22 -1.73
C LEU A 59 -8.85 1.00 -2.01
N ALA A 60 -9.41 1.64 -0.99
CA ALA A 60 -10.18 2.86 -1.15
C ALA A 60 -9.32 4.00 -1.73
N ASN A 61 -8.09 4.17 -1.25
CA ASN A 61 -7.17 5.18 -1.78
C ASN A 61 -6.77 4.91 -3.24
N ILE A 62 -6.51 3.65 -3.62
CA ILE A 62 -6.16 3.27 -5.00
C ILE A 62 -7.37 3.45 -5.94
N SER A 63 -8.57 3.05 -5.49
CA SER A 63 -9.81 3.18 -6.28
C SER A 63 -10.23 4.64 -6.45
N CYS A 64 -9.92 5.49 -5.47
CA CYS A 64 -10.21 6.93 -5.51
C CYS A 64 -9.18 7.72 -6.32
N THR A 65 -8.19 7.06 -6.95
CA THR A 65 -7.22 7.74 -7.84
C THR A 65 -7.75 7.96 -9.26
N GLU A 66 -9.00 7.57 -9.52
CA GLU A 66 -9.74 8.01 -10.70
C GLU A 66 -10.33 9.40 -10.40
N GLU A 67 -10.08 10.36 -11.29
CA GLU A 67 -10.59 11.74 -11.30
C GLU A 67 -9.79 12.77 -10.46
N ARG A 68 -8.77 13.38 -11.08
CA ARG A 68 -8.68 14.85 -11.06
C ARG A 68 -8.41 15.41 -12.47
N PRO A 69 -9.19 16.40 -12.93
CA PRO A 69 -8.99 17.12 -14.19
C PRO A 69 -7.73 18.00 -14.18
#